data_AF-A0A7Y4XXX9-F1
#
_entry.id   AF-A0A7Y4XXX9-F1
#
_cell.length_a   1.000
_cell.length_b   1.000
_cell.length_c   1.000
_cell.angle_alpha   90.00
_cell.angle_beta   90.00
_cell.angle_gamma   90.00
#
_symmetry.space_group_name_H-M   'P 1'
#
loop_
_entity.id
_entity.type
_entity.pdbx_description
1 polymer ?
#
loop_
_entity_poly.entity_id
_entity_poly.type
_entity_poly.pdbx_seq_one_letter_code
_entity_poly.pdbx_strand_id
1 'polypeptide(L)'
;MKNELQTLQMGDFTDAEVAKCERLLNSINLEQLPHQFGLSRSKQAQQNFEGLTGLLAESLDNRLGSLITELLKQLPNASPENPNWLQRQLGQTLVNSLRYENAKKRIDRLLQEGEVAATRLEQQLSEMVKQQTQLKLEVAQLRLHVAAGRLYLQRHLPPATDTESLDFDKPIERFARRLTNLTALLASHEMTATQLDLVYAQTVNLLERFYESSRVLFPIWQEHALALLLNGGNTAVKIRLVQYAFNALVKKSS
;
A
#
# COMPACT_ATOMS: atom_id res chain seq x y z
N MET A 1 21.20 28.86 13.52
CA MET A 1 20.06 27.92 13.44
C MET A 1 20.08 26.95 12.26
N LYS A 2 20.08 27.36 10.98
CA LYS A 2 20.04 26.40 9.85
C LYS A 2 21.21 25.40 9.87
N ASN A 3 22.43 25.88 10.14
CA ASN A 3 23.61 25.04 10.34
C ASN A 3 23.49 24.11 11.56
N GLU A 4 22.88 24.57 12.67
CA GLU A 4 22.64 23.75 13.86
C GLU A 4 21.61 22.63 13.60
N LEU A 5 20.55 22.91 12.84
CA LEU A 5 19.57 21.90 12.44
C LEU A 5 20.16 20.84 11.51
N GLN A 6 21.08 21.22 10.63
CA GLN A 6 21.81 20.27 9.78
C GLN A 6 22.66 19.29 10.60
N THR A 7 23.18 19.70 11.77
CA THR A 7 23.93 18.78 12.65
C THR A 7 23.05 17.69 13.29
N LEU A 8 21.72 17.86 13.32
CA LEU A 8 20.80 16.89 13.90
C LEU A 8 20.45 15.72 12.96
N GLN A 9 20.90 15.74 11.71
CA GLN A 9 20.67 14.70 10.70
C GLN A 9 19.19 14.28 10.52
N MET A 10 18.24 15.21 10.71
CA MET A 10 16.79 14.93 10.58
C MET A 10 16.22 15.37 9.23
N GLY A 11 17.02 15.23 8.17
CA GLY A 11 16.70 15.70 6.82
C GLY A 11 16.80 17.21 6.65
N ASP A 12 16.46 17.68 5.45
CA ASP A 12 16.52 19.10 5.12
C ASP A 12 15.32 19.86 5.70
N PHE A 13 15.60 21.06 6.18
CA PHE A 13 14.61 22.02 6.68
C PHE A 13 14.53 23.20 5.72
N THR A 14 13.33 23.52 5.27
CA THR A 14 13.03 24.74 4.53
C THR A 14 13.18 25.98 5.42
N ASP A 15 13.39 27.16 4.83
CA ASP A 15 13.56 28.39 5.62
C ASP A 15 12.33 28.72 6.49
N ALA A 16 11.13 28.34 6.03
CA ALA A 16 9.90 28.45 6.81
C ALA A 16 9.87 27.49 8.01
N GLU A 17 10.35 26.26 7.84
CA GLU A 17 10.48 25.28 8.92
C GLU A 17 11.53 25.70 9.94
N VAL A 18 12.66 26.27 9.48
CA VAL A 18 13.71 26.83 10.37
C VAL A 18 13.10 27.93 11.25
N ALA A 19 12.37 28.88 10.67
CA ALA A 19 11.71 29.95 11.43
C ALA A 19 10.67 29.40 12.42
N LYS A 20 9.96 28.32 12.06
CA LYS A 20 8.99 27.66 12.93
C LYS A 20 9.67 26.92 14.09
N CYS A 21 10.78 26.23 13.84
CA CYS A 21 11.64 25.63 14.86
C CYS A 21 12.18 26.67 15.83
N GLU A 22 12.59 27.85 15.34
CA GLU A 22 13.06 28.94 16.19
C GLU A 22 12.01 29.42 17.18
N ARG A 23 10.79 29.66 16.67
CA ARG A 23 9.65 30.04 17.52
C ARG A 23 9.34 28.97 18.55
N LEU A 24 9.34 27.70 18.13
CA LEU A 24 9.10 26.58 19.04
C LEU A 24 10.16 26.53 20.14
N LEU A 25 11.44 26.61 19.77
CA LEU A 25 12.56 26.60 20.70
C LEU A 25 12.45 27.71 21.75
N ASN A 26 12.12 28.93 21.32
CA ASN A 26 11.95 30.09 22.20
C ASN A 26 10.69 30.01 23.08
N SER A 27 9.74 29.13 22.75
CA SER A 27 8.48 28.93 23.48
C SER A 27 8.48 27.75 24.46
N ILE A 28 9.56 26.97 24.51
CA ILE A 28 9.68 25.82 25.40
C ILE A 28 9.65 26.33 26.85
N ASN A 29 8.59 25.97 27.57
CA ASN A 29 8.46 26.21 29.00
C ASN A 29 8.34 24.85 29.72
N LEU A 30 9.33 24.54 30.55
CA LEU A 30 9.44 23.26 31.26
C LEU A 30 8.29 23.00 32.25
N GLU A 31 7.54 24.03 32.65
CA GLU A 31 6.40 23.91 33.57
C GLU A 31 5.07 23.58 32.85
N GLN A 32 4.94 23.88 31.56
CA GLN A 32 3.69 23.73 30.77
C GLN A 32 3.74 22.61 29.71
N LEU A 33 4.69 21.69 29.85
CA LEU A 33 5.00 20.63 28.89
C LEU A 33 3.84 19.71 28.43
N PRO A 34 2.79 19.40 29.21
CA PRO A 34 1.74 18.46 28.77
C PRO A 34 0.92 18.95 27.57
N HIS A 35 0.70 20.26 27.45
CA HIS A 35 -0.15 20.83 26.39
C HIS A 35 0.62 21.18 25.12
N GLN A 36 1.94 21.41 25.23
CA GLN A 36 2.76 21.88 24.11
C GLN A 36 3.11 20.77 23.10
N PHE A 37 3.16 19.50 23.52
CA PHE A 37 3.69 18.41 22.69
C PHE A 37 2.65 17.37 22.20
N GLY A 38 1.35 17.55 22.46
CA GLY A 38 0.27 16.87 21.72
C GLY A 38 0.26 15.33 21.69
N LEU A 39 0.96 14.65 22.61
CA LEU A 39 1.26 13.20 22.60
C LEU A 39 0.05 12.25 22.52
N SER A 40 -1.11 12.67 23.00
CA SER A 40 -2.31 11.80 23.03
C SER A 40 -2.95 11.66 21.65
N ARG A 41 -2.90 12.71 20.82
CA ARG A 41 -3.54 12.72 19.50
C ARG A 41 -2.77 11.86 18.49
N SER A 42 -1.44 11.87 18.60
CA SER A 42 -0.56 11.12 17.70
C SER A 42 -0.64 9.60 17.91
N LYS A 43 -0.78 9.14 19.17
CA LYS A 43 -0.97 7.70 19.46
C LYS A 43 -2.26 7.13 18.86
N GLN A 44 -3.36 7.87 18.95
CA GLN A 44 -4.64 7.43 18.39
C GLN A 44 -4.59 7.42 16.85
N ALA A 45 -3.94 8.41 16.25
CA ALA A 45 -3.68 8.43 14.82
C ALA A 45 -2.89 7.18 14.38
N GLN A 46 -1.79 6.86 15.08
CA GLN A 46 -0.97 5.67 14.81
C GLN A 46 -1.78 4.36 14.80
N GLN A 47 -2.60 4.14 15.83
CA GLN A 47 -3.42 2.91 15.92
C GLN A 47 -4.41 2.79 14.76
N ASN A 48 -4.99 3.91 14.33
CA ASN A 48 -5.90 3.92 13.18
C ASN A 48 -5.15 3.55 11.88
N PHE A 49 -3.91 4.03 11.69
CA PHE A 49 -3.10 3.70 10.51
C PHE A 49 -2.66 2.25 10.47
N GLU A 50 -2.20 1.70 11.60
CA GLU A 50 -1.82 0.29 11.69
C GLU A 50 -3.02 -0.62 11.39
N GLY A 51 -4.20 -0.27 11.92
CA GLY A 51 -5.44 -0.99 11.63
C GLY A 51 -5.81 -0.98 10.14
N LEU A 52 -5.71 0.17 9.48
CA LEU A 52 -6.02 0.29 8.05
C LEU A 52 -5.00 -0.40 7.15
N THR A 53 -3.71 -0.32 7.50
CA THR A 53 -2.64 -1.02 6.80
C THR A 53 -2.85 -2.53 6.89
N GLY A 54 -3.24 -3.04 8.07
CA GLY A 54 -3.57 -4.45 8.27
C GLY A 54 -4.78 -4.90 7.44
N LEU A 55 -5.89 -4.15 7.47
CA LEU A 55 -7.09 -4.45 6.69
C LEU A 55 -6.82 -4.43 5.18
N LEU A 56 -5.99 -3.50 4.70
CA LEU A 56 -5.62 -3.41 3.29
C LEU A 56 -4.72 -4.59 2.90
N ALA A 57 -3.67 -4.88 3.66
CA ALA A 57 -2.80 -6.03 3.41
C ALA A 57 -3.60 -7.34 3.34
N GLU A 58 -4.55 -7.53 4.27
CA GLU A 58 -5.44 -8.70 4.26
C GLU A 58 -6.37 -8.72 3.04
N SER A 59 -6.88 -7.57 2.61
CA SER A 59 -7.74 -7.46 1.43
C SER A 59 -7.00 -7.70 0.11
N LEU A 60 -5.71 -7.32 0.04
CA LEU A 60 -4.83 -7.52 -1.11
C LEU A 60 -4.52 -8.99 -1.32
N ASP A 61 -4.19 -9.71 -0.25
CA ASP A 61 -3.83 -11.13 -0.33
C ASP A 61 -5.02 -12.04 -0.65
N ASN A 62 -6.22 -11.72 -0.15
CA ASN A 62 -7.25 -12.74 -0.10
C ASN A 62 -8.26 -12.74 -1.25
N ARG A 63 -8.57 -11.59 -1.88
CA ARG A 63 -9.72 -11.55 -2.79
C ARG A 63 -9.42 -11.14 -4.22
N LEU A 64 -8.84 -9.98 -4.48
CA LEU A 64 -8.58 -9.58 -5.88
C LEU A 64 -7.45 -10.43 -6.48
N GLY A 65 -6.37 -10.68 -5.70
CA GLY A 65 -5.26 -11.54 -6.13
C GLY A 65 -5.69 -12.97 -6.43
N SER A 66 -6.54 -13.56 -5.59
CA SER A 66 -7.08 -14.90 -5.81
C SER A 66 -8.02 -14.96 -7.02
N LEU A 67 -8.85 -13.93 -7.23
CA LEU A 67 -9.72 -13.80 -8.40
C LEU A 67 -8.94 -13.64 -9.70
N ILE A 68 -7.89 -12.81 -9.72
CA ILE A 68 -6.98 -12.68 -10.89
C ILE A 68 -6.32 -14.03 -11.17
N THR A 69 -5.82 -14.72 -10.15
CA THR A 69 -5.16 -16.01 -10.31
C THR A 69 -6.12 -17.07 -10.84
N GLU A 70 -7.35 -17.12 -10.32
CA GLU A 70 -8.38 -18.04 -10.78
C GLU A 70 -8.82 -17.71 -12.21
N LEU A 71 -8.99 -16.42 -12.55
CA LEU A 71 -9.29 -15.97 -13.90
C LEU A 71 -8.19 -16.41 -14.88
N LEU A 72 -6.92 -16.16 -14.55
CA LEU A 72 -5.78 -16.58 -15.35
C LEU A 72 -5.64 -18.10 -15.48
N LYS A 73 -6.10 -18.88 -14.49
CA LYS A 73 -6.15 -20.35 -14.56
C LYS A 73 -7.30 -20.87 -15.43
N GLN A 74 -8.43 -20.18 -15.48
CA GLN A 74 -9.60 -20.63 -16.24
C GLN A 74 -9.51 -20.30 -17.74
N LEU A 75 -8.80 -19.22 -18.11
CA LEU A 75 -8.64 -18.81 -19.51
C LEU A 75 -8.02 -19.92 -20.42
N PRO A 76 -6.94 -20.63 -20.03
CA PRO A 76 -6.32 -21.67 -20.87
C PRO A 76 -7.14 -22.97 -20.94
N ASN A 77 -7.74 -23.39 -19.82
CA ASN A 77 -8.51 -24.63 -19.70
C ASN A 77 -9.82 -24.62 -20.49
N ALA A 78 -10.25 -23.44 -20.94
CA ALA A 78 -11.43 -23.26 -21.76
C ALA A 78 -11.14 -23.37 -23.27
N SER A 79 -9.88 -23.61 -23.68
CA SER A 79 -9.52 -23.91 -25.06
C SER A 79 -9.74 -25.40 -25.36
N PRO A 80 -10.41 -25.78 -26.47
CA PRO A 80 -10.74 -27.17 -26.75
C PRO A 80 -9.49 -27.99 -27.10
N GLU A 81 -8.98 -28.78 -26.15
CA GLU A 81 -8.00 -29.84 -26.45
C GLU A 81 -8.67 -31.13 -26.99
N ASN A 82 -7.88 -31.88 -27.75
CA ASN A 82 -8.22 -32.95 -28.70
C ASN A 82 -9.43 -33.83 -28.34
N PRO A 83 -10.31 -34.11 -29.32
CA PRO A 83 -11.53 -34.86 -29.08
C PRO A 83 -11.29 -36.33 -28.73
N ASN A 84 -11.90 -36.79 -27.64
CA ASN A 84 -11.98 -38.21 -27.29
C ASN A 84 -13.08 -38.90 -28.12
N TRP A 85 -12.97 -40.21 -28.36
CA TRP A 85 -13.79 -40.95 -29.34
C TRP A 85 -15.32 -40.78 -29.18
N LEU A 86 -15.81 -40.63 -27.94
CA LEU A 86 -17.22 -40.35 -27.62
C LEU A 86 -17.71 -38.97 -28.10
N GLN A 87 -16.81 -37.99 -28.21
CA GLN A 87 -17.12 -36.63 -28.69
C GLN A 87 -17.26 -36.56 -30.21
N ARG A 88 -16.66 -37.53 -30.94
CA ARG A 88 -16.91 -37.69 -32.38
C ARG A 88 -18.32 -38.22 -32.66
N GLN A 89 -18.90 -38.95 -31.71
CA GLN A 89 -20.18 -39.66 -31.90
C GLN A 89 -21.42 -38.82 -31.50
N LEU A 90 -21.26 -37.84 -30.60
CA LEU A 90 -22.36 -37.01 -30.06
C LEU A 90 -22.39 -35.56 -30.59
N GLY A 91 -21.60 -35.25 -31.62
CA GLY A 91 -21.51 -33.88 -32.16
C GLY A 91 -20.52 -33.03 -31.37
N GLN A 92 -19.28 -32.99 -31.87
CA GLN A 92 -18.16 -32.26 -31.27
C GLN A 92 -18.45 -30.76 -31.06
N THR A 93 -19.34 -30.18 -31.88
CA THR A 93 -19.79 -28.80 -31.79
C THR A 93 -20.63 -28.52 -30.55
N LEU A 94 -21.54 -29.44 -30.18
CA LEU A 94 -22.43 -29.27 -29.02
C LEU A 94 -21.67 -29.41 -27.70
N VAL A 95 -20.73 -30.35 -27.62
CA VAL A 95 -19.89 -30.52 -26.42
C VAL A 95 -18.95 -29.32 -26.24
N ASN A 96 -18.39 -28.79 -27.33
CA ASN A 96 -17.52 -27.61 -27.28
C ASN A 96 -18.29 -26.33 -26.96
N SER A 97 -19.51 -26.16 -27.46
CA SER A 97 -20.36 -25.00 -27.12
C SER A 97 -20.77 -25.02 -25.65
N LEU A 98 -21.15 -26.18 -25.10
CA LEU A 98 -21.48 -26.31 -23.67
C LEU A 98 -20.27 -26.07 -22.76
N ARG A 99 -19.07 -26.54 -23.15
CA ARG A 99 -17.82 -26.25 -22.44
C ARG A 99 -17.49 -24.76 -22.45
N TYR A 100 -17.62 -24.12 -23.61
CA TYR A 100 -17.44 -22.68 -23.74
C TYR A 100 -18.44 -21.90 -22.90
N GLU A 101 -19.73 -22.23 -22.95
CA GLU A 101 -20.76 -21.56 -22.14
C GLU A 101 -20.51 -21.70 -20.65
N ASN A 102 -20.11 -22.89 -20.19
CA ASN A 102 -19.78 -23.12 -18.78
C ASN A 102 -18.54 -22.33 -18.35
N ALA A 103 -17.49 -22.33 -19.17
CA ALA A 103 -16.29 -21.54 -18.90
C ALA A 103 -16.60 -20.03 -18.88
N LYS A 104 -17.36 -19.54 -19.86
CA LYS A 104 -17.80 -18.15 -19.94
C LYS A 104 -18.60 -17.75 -18.70
N LYS A 105 -19.63 -18.52 -18.32
CA LYS A 105 -20.43 -18.25 -17.11
C LYS A 105 -19.56 -18.19 -15.85
N ARG A 106 -18.56 -19.05 -15.74
CA ARG A 106 -17.61 -19.05 -14.61
C ARG A 106 -16.74 -17.80 -14.62
N ILE A 107 -16.19 -17.42 -15.77
CA ILE A 107 -15.37 -16.21 -15.90
C ILE A 107 -16.20 -14.95 -15.67
N ASP A 108 -17.42 -14.86 -16.22
CA ASP A 108 -18.35 -13.74 -16.01
C ASP A 108 -18.64 -13.55 -14.51
N ARG A 109 -18.82 -14.64 -13.76
CA ARG A 109 -18.98 -14.59 -12.30
C ARG A 109 -17.73 -14.08 -11.59
N LEU A 110 -16.55 -14.57 -11.97
CA LEU A 110 -15.28 -14.10 -11.40
C LEU A 110 -15.04 -12.61 -11.68
N LEU A 111 -15.41 -12.15 -12.88
CA LEU A 111 -15.35 -10.74 -13.26
C LEU A 111 -16.30 -9.88 -12.42
N GLN A 112 -17.55 -10.31 -12.23
CA GLN A 112 -18.49 -9.60 -11.36
C GLN A 112 -18.01 -9.52 -9.91
N GLU A 113 -17.50 -10.63 -9.36
CA GLU A 113 -16.94 -10.65 -8.01
C GLU A 113 -15.69 -9.76 -7.91
N GLY A 114 -14.87 -9.74 -8.95
CA GLY A 114 -13.69 -8.89 -9.08
C GLY A 114 -14.03 -7.41 -9.15
N GLU A 115 -15.06 -7.03 -9.91
CA GLU A 115 -15.45 -5.63 -10.06
C GLU A 115 -15.95 -5.03 -8.73
N VAL A 116 -16.69 -5.81 -7.96
CA VAL A 116 -17.12 -5.42 -6.60
C VAL A 116 -15.91 -5.26 -5.67
N ALA A 117 -14.93 -6.16 -5.75
CA ALA A 117 -13.72 -6.07 -4.94
C ALA A 117 -12.83 -4.89 -5.36
N ALA A 118 -12.67 -4.64 -6.67
CA ALA A 118 -11.92 -3.52 -7.21
C ALA A 118 -12.54 -2.18 -6.76
N THR A 119 -13.86 -2.03 -6.88
CA THR A 119 -14.58 -0.82 -6.45
C THR A 119 -14.36 -0.54 -4.96
N ARG A 120 -14.36 -1.59 -4.11
CA ARG A 120 -14.09 -1.44 -2.67
C ARG A 120 -12.65 -1.00 -2.40
N LEU A 121 -11.68 -1.59 -3.10
CA LEU A 121 -10.27 -1.21 -2.99
C LEU A 121 -10.05 0.25 -3.43
N GLU A 122 -10.69 0.71 -4.50
CA GLU A 122 -10.62 2.12 -4.93
C GLU A 122 -11.17 3.07 -3.86
N GLN A 123 -12.30 2.73 -3.24
CA GLN A 123 -12.86 3.52 -2.14
C GLN A 123 -11.90 3.59 -0.94
N GLN A 124 -11.33 2.45 -0.53
CA GLN A 124 -10.37 2.38 0.57
C GLN A 124 -9.08 3.15 0.24
N LEU A 125 -8.59 3.05 -0.99
CA LEU A 125 -7.42 3.79 -1.47
C LEU A 125 -7.65 5.32 -1.38
N SER A 126 -8.84 5.78 -1.76
CA SER A 126 -9.19 7.21 -1.69
C SER A 126 -9.18 7.74 -0.25
N GLU A 127 -9.61 6.93 0.72
CA GLU A 127 -9.60 7.28 2.13
C GLU A 127 -8.18 7.27 2.70
N MET A 128 -7.40 6.26 2.31
CA MET A 128 -5.99 6.14 2.68
C MET A 128 -5.17 7.35 2.24
N VAL A 129 -5.37 7.89 1.03
CA VAL A 129 -4.65 9.08 0.54
C VAL A 129 -4.91 10.30 1.44
N LYS A 130 -6.14 10.50 1.91
CA LYS A 130 -6.47 11.60 2.83
C LYS A 130 -5.71 11.45 4.15
N GLN A 131 -5.74 10.25 4.72
CA GLN A 131 -5.09 10.01 6.00
C GLN A 131 -3.57 10.04 5.90
N GLN A 132 -3.00 9.56 4.79
CA GLN A 132 -1.58 9.65 4.52
C GLN A 132 -1.09 11.10 4.49
N THR A 133 -1.89 12.00 3.91
CA THR A 133 -1.61 13.44 3.92
C THR A 133 -1.58 13.98 5.35
N GLN A 134 -2.50 13.55 6.20
CA GLN A 134 -2.53 13.91 7.61
C GLN A 134 -1.31 13.36 8.37
N LEU A 135 -0.93 12.09 8.14
CA LEU A 135 0.26 11.49 8.77
C LEU A 135 1.54 12.23 8.38
N LYS A 136 1.71 12.58 7.10
CA LYS A 136 2.87 13.36 6.63
C LYS A 136 2.94 14.73 7.31
N LEU A 137 1.80 15.38 7.54
CA LEU A 137 1.74 16.63 8.30
C LEU A 137 2.13 16.42 9.78
N GLU A 138 1.65 15.35 10.42
CA GLU A 138 1.98 15.02 11.81
C GLU A 138 3.46 14.69 11.98
N VAL A 139 4.05 13.90 11.07
CA VAL A 139 5.50 13.63 11.03
C VAL A 139 6.28 14.93 10.91
N ALA A 140 5.92 15.82 9.98
CA ALA A 140 6.59 17.11 9.82
C ALA A 140 6.51 17.97 11.09
N GLN A 141 5.34 18.02 11.74
CA GLN A 141 5.17 18.74 12.99
C GLN A 141 6.01 18.15 14.13
N LEU A 142 6.00 16.82 14.31
CA LEU A 142 6.78 16.13 15.33
C LEU A 142 8.27 16.31 15.12
N ARG A 143 8.74 16.25 13.85
CA ARG A 143 10.13 16.52 13.47
C ARG A 143 10.60 17.90 13.94
N LEU A 144 9.78 18.92 13.77
CA LEU A 144 10.08 20.28 14.25
C LEU A 144 10.16 20.36 15.78
N HIS A 145 9.25 19.70 16.50
CA HIS A 145 9.24 19.67 17.97
C HIS A 145 10.44 18.92 18.53
N VAL A 146 10.80 17.77 17.94
CA VAL A 146 11.99 17.01 18.31
C VAL A 146 13.25 17.82 18.04
N ALA A 147 13.32 18.51 16.90
CA ALA A 147 14.47 19.37 16.56
C ALA A 147 14.64 20.52 17.57
N ALA A 148 13.55 21.24 17.86
CA ALA A 148 13.55 22.33 18.84
C ALA A 148 13.94 21.82 20.24
N GLY A 149 13.41 20.67 20.66
CA GLY A 149 13.74 20.07 21.96
C GLY A 149 15.19 19.60 22.06
N ARG A 150 15.76 19.03 20.99
CA ARG A 150 17.19 18.65 20.94
C ARG A 150 18.09 19.87 21.04
N LEU A 151 17.80 20.92 20.28
CA LEU A 151 18.55 22.18 20.34
C LEU A 151 18.43 22.85 21.72
N TYR A 152 17.25 22.81 22.34
CA TYR A 152 17.05 23.31 23.70
C TYR A 152 17.94 22.55 24.70
N LEU A 153 17.93 21.21 24.67
CA LEU A 153 18.82 20.42 25.53
C LEU A 153 20.30 20.71 25.24
N GLN A 154 20.71 20.80 23.98
CA GLN A 154 22.10 21.10 23.62
C GLN A 154 22.58 22.45 24.17
N ARG A 155 21.68 23.44 24.25
CA ARG A 155 21.99 24.80 24.75
C ARG A 155 21.94 24.92 26.28
N HIS A 156 21.19 24.05 26.95
CA HIS A 156 20.88 24.18 28.38
C HIS A 156 21.38 23.01 29.25
N LEU A 157 21.92 21.94 28.67
CA LEU A 157 22.51 20.85 29.44
C LEU A 157 23.89 21.28 29.99
N PRO A 158 24.09 21.29 31.32
CA PRO A 158 25.41 21.60 31.87
C PRO A 158 26.43 20.54 31.45
N PRO A 159 27.73 20.88 31.37
CA PRO A 159 28.78 19.90 31.16
C PRO A 159 28.70 18.82 32.25
N ALA A 160 28.97 17.56 31.88
CA ALA A 160 28.96 16.42 32.80
C ALA A 160 30.07 16.59 33.84
N THR A 161 29.82 17.38 34.87
CA THR A 161 30.63 17.46 36.08
C THR A 161 29.82 16.88 37.23
N ASP A 162 30.42 15.87 37.84
CA ASP A 162 29.89 15.07 38.93
C ASP A 162 29.26 15.92 40.02
N THR A 163 27.97 15.72 40.28
CA THR A 163 27.41 15.97 41.60
C THR A 163 26.15 15.14 41.75
N GLU A 164 26.31 14.01 42.42
CA GLU A 164 25.24 13.26 43.08
C GLU A 164 24.61 14.14 44.16
N SER A 165 23.73 15.05 43.78
CA SER A 165 22.77 15.64 44.70
C SER A 165 21.41 15.02 44.41
N LEU A 166 21.10 13.99 45.19
CA LEU A 166 19.77 13.43 45.39
C LEU A 166 18.86 14.52 45.96
N ASP A 167 18.15 15.27 45.11
CA ASP A 167 16.83 15.79 45.48
C ASP A 167 16.02 16.34 44.29
N PHE A 168 14.73 15.97 44.27
CA PHE A 168 13.60 16.47 43.48
C PHE A 168 13.75 16.64 41.95
N ASP A 169 13.35 15.59 41.23
CA ASP A 169 12.48 15.66 40.04
C ASP A 169 12.88 16.71 38.97
N LYS A 170 14.12 16.61 38.48
CA LYS A 170 14.74 17.58 37.57
C LYS A 170 13.90 17.78 36.30
N PRO A 171 13.39 19.01 36.05
CA PRO A 171 12.54 19.29 34.89
C PRO A 171 13.26 19.03 33.56
N ILE A 172 14.59 19.19 33.53
CA ILE A 172 15.44 18.90 32.36
C ILE A 172 15.48 17.38 32.08
N GLU A 173 15.64 16.54 33.09
CA GLU A 173 15.66 15.07 32.92
C GLU A 173 14.28 14.56 32.47
N ARG A 174 13.20 15.11 33.03
CA ARG A 174 11.83 14.81 32.57
C ARG A 174 11.58 15.25 31.14
N PHE A 175 12.10 16.41 30.75
CA PHE A 175 12.06 16.89 29.37
C PHE A 175 12.85 15.99 28.43
N ALA A 176 14.07 15.61 28.80
CA ALA A 176 14.90 14.68 28.03
C ALA A 176 14.20 13.33 27.82
N ARG A 177 13.61 12.74 28.86
CA ARG A 177 12.83 11.50 28.74
C ARG A 177 11.62 11.65 27.81
N ARG A 178 10.90 12.77 27.90
CA ARG A 178 9.77 13.06 27.00
C ARG A 178 10.23 13.25 25.55
N LEU A 179 11.37 13.89 25.34
CA LEU A 179 11.97 14.06 24.02
C LEU A 179 12.39 12.72 23.41
N THR A 180 12.92 11.79 24.22
CA THR A 180 13.20 10.42 23.78
C THR A 180 11.91 9.71 23.35
N ASN A 181 10.83 9.82 24.13
CA ASN A 181 9.53 9.25 23.76
C ASN A 181 8.96 9.87 22.46
N LEU A 182 9.09 11.19 22.28
CA LEU A 182 8.69 11.87 21.06
C LEU A 182 9.53 11.45 19.86
N THR A 183 10.83 11.23 20.04
CA THR A 183 11.73 10.73 19.00
C THR A 183 11.33 9.32 18.58
N ALA A 184 11.02 8.44 19.54
CA ALA A 184 10.54 7.10 19.25
C ALA A 184 9.20 7.12 18.50
N LEU A 185 8.28 8.00 18.91
CA LEU A 185 6.99 8.19 18.24
C LEU A 185 7.16 8.75 16.81
N LEU A 186 8.07 9.70 16.60
CA LEU A 186 8.42 10.19 15.27
C LEU A 186 8.93 9.06 14.37
N ALA A 187 9.89 8.27 14.83
CA ALA A 187 10.42 7.14 14.08
C ALA A 187 9.33 6.10 13.74
N SER A 188 8.42 5.86 14.68
CA SER A 188 7.25 5.00 14.45
C SER A 188 6.35 5.55 13.35
N HIS A 189 6.02 6.84 13.37
CA HIS A 189 5.19 7.45 12.34
C HIS A 189 5.85 7.48 10.96
N GLU A 190 7.17 7.70 10.90
CA GLU A 190 7.94 7.61 9.65
C GLU A 190 7.88 6.19 9.08
N MET A 191 8.01 5.17 9.93
CA MET A 191 7.83 3.77 9.53
C MET A 191 6.41 3.49 9.03
N THR A 192 5.38 3.97 9.73
CA THR A 192 3.99 3.81 9.27
C THR A 192 3.77 4.51 7.93
N ALA A 193 4.38 5.67 7.71
CA ALA A 193 4.27 6.39 6.45
C ALA A 193 4.88 5.59 5.28
N THR A 194 6.05 4.98 5.48
CA THR A 194 6.68 4.14 4.44
C THR A 194 5.89 2.86 4.18
N GLN A 195 5.33 2.24 5.22
CA GLN A 195 4.43 1.09 5.07
C GLN A 195 3.18 1.43 4.26
N LEU A 196 2.58 2.60 4.51
CA LEU A 196 1.44 3.08 3.72
C LEU A 196 1.85 3.33 2.26
N ASP A 197 2.97 3.99 1.99
CA ASP A 197 3.46 4.19 0.61
C ASP A 197 3.61 2.84 -0.14
N LEU A 198 4.11 1.81 0.54
CA LEU A 198 4.24 0.46 -0.02
C LEU A 198 2.88 -0.18 -0.32
N VAL A 199 1.96 -0.19 0.65
CA VAL A 199 0.62 -0.79 0.49
C VAL A 199 -0.18 -0.07 -0.59
N TYR A 200 -0.02 1.26 -0.71
CA TYR A 200 -0.61 2.04 -1.77
C TYR A 200 -0.16 1.54 -3.14
N ALA A 201 1.15 1.44 -3.36
CA ALA A 201 1.73 0.98 -4.62
C ALA A 201 1.27 -0.45 -4.97
N GLN A 202 1.21 -1.34 -3.98
CA GLN A 202 0.72 -2.71 -4.16
C GLN A 202 -0.76 -2.74 -4.56
N THR A 203 -1.58 -1.90 -3.94
CA THR A 203 -3.03 -1.83 -4.23
C THR A 203 -3.30 -1.31 -5.63
N VAL A 204 -2.60 -0.25 -6.04
CA VAL A 204 -2.68 0.30 -7.40
C VAL A 204 -2.27 -0.76 -8.43
N ASN A 205 -1.16 -1.46 -8.20
CA ASN A 205 -0.71 -2.52 -9.10
C ASN A 205 -1.75 -3.64 -9.23
N LEU A 206 -2.39 -4.04 -8.13
CA LEU A 206 -3.40 -5.09 -8.14
C LEU A 206 -4.65 -4.68 -8.94
N LEU A 207 -5.10 -3.43 -8.78
CA LEU A 207 -6.20 -2.86 -9.56
C LEU A 207 -5.87 -2.80 -11.05
N GLU A 208 -4.68 -2.34 -11.42
CA GLU A 208 -4.21 -2.30 -12.80
C GLU A 208 -4.23 -3.69 -13.44
N ARG A 209 -3.69 -4.70 -12.75
CA ARG A 209 -3.66 -6.09 -13.22
C ARG A 209 -5.07 -6.67 -13.41
N PHE A 210 -5.99 -6.34 -12.50
CA PHE A 210 -7.38 -6.74 -12.64
C PHE A 210 -8.02 -6.12 -13.88
N TYR A 211 -7.86 -4.81 -14.09
CA TYR A 211 -8.40 -4.14 -15.27
C TYR A 211 -7.75 -4.59 -16.58
N GLU A 212 -6.45 -4.88 -16.59
CA GLU A 212 -5.79 -5.50 -17.74
C GLU A 212 -6.42 -6.86 -18.04
N SER A 213 -6.63 -7.69 -17.02
CA SER A 213 -7.25 -9.00 -17.18
C SER A 213 -8.69 -8.94 -17.67
N SER A 214 -9.51 -8.03 -17.11
CA SER A 214 -10.93 -7.94 -17.43
C SER A 214 -11.23 -7.19 -18.73
N ARG A 215 -10.48 -6.13 -19.04
CA ARG A 215 -10.76 -5.24 -20.19
C ARG A 215 -9.95 -5.56 -21.44
N VAL A 216 -8.83 -6.27 -21.29
CA VAL A 216 -7.96 -6.62 -22.42
C VAL A 216 -7.93 -8.13 -22.64
N LEU A 217 -7.53 -8.91 -21.62
CA LEU A 217 -7.29 -10.34 -21.82
C LEU A 217 -8.59 -11.13 -22.04
N PHE A 218 -9.62 -10.87 -21.25
CA PHE A 218 -10.88 -11.59 -21.36
C PHE A 218 -11.59 -11.38 -22.71
N PRO A 219 -11.75 -10.13 -23.23
CA PRO A 219 -12.34 -9.92 -24.55
C PRO A 219 -11.57 -10.63 -25.67
N ILE A 220 -10.23 -10.57 -25.65
CA ILE A 220 -9.36 -11.25 -26.63
C ILE A 220 -9.61 -12.78 -26.57
N TRP A 221 -9.64 -13.35 -25.37
CA TRP A 221 -9.95 -14.76 -25.19
C TRP A 221 -11.34 -15.11 -25.73
N GLN A 222 -12.35 -14.28 -25.46
CA GLN A 222 -13.72 -14.52 -25.92
C GLN A 222 -13.80 -14.53 -27.45
N GLU A 223 -13.16 -13.58 -28.13
CA GLU A 223 -13.08 -13.54 -29.60
C GLU A 223 -12.42 -14.79 -30.16
N HIS A 224 -11.32 -15.25 -29.55
CA HIS A 224 -10.61 -16.44 -30.00
C HIS A 224 -11.41 -17.73 -29.78
N ALA A 225 -12.05 -17.87 -28.62
CA ALA A 225 -12.88 -19.04 -28.33
C ALA A 225 -14.07 -19.13 -29.30
N LEU A 226 -14.71 -18.00 -29.62
CA LEU A 226 -15.76 -17.94 -30.63
C LEU A 226 -15.25 -18.28 -32.03
N ALA A 227 -14.08 -17.75 -32.42
CA ALA A 227 -13.46 -18.09 -33.70
C ALA A 227 -13.14 -19.59 -33.83
N LEU A 228 -12.72 -20.24 -32.75
CA LEU A 228 -12.49 -21.68 -32.70
C LEU A 228 -13.77 -22.50 -32.87
N LEU A 229 -14.85 -22.08 -32.20
CA LEU A 229 -16.16 -22.71 -32.31
C LEU A 229 -16.74 -22.60 -33.72
N LEU A 230 -16.49 -21.47 -34.41
CA LEU A 230 -17.06 -21.17 -35.72
C LEU A 230 -16.25 -21.74 -36.90
N ASN A 231 -14.91 -21.75 -36.84
CA ASN A 231 -14.08 -21.97 -38.03
C ASN A 231 -13.33 -23.31 -38.12
N GLY A 232 -13.37 -24.19 -37.11
CA GLY A 232 -13.00 -25.62 -37.20
C GLY A 232 -11.61 -26.05 -37.73
N GLY A 233 -10.80 -25.22 -38.41
CA GLY A 233 -9.72 -25.74 -39.26
C GLY A 233 -8.51 -24.85 -39.60
N ASN A 234 -8.39 -23.60 -39.13
CA ASN A 234 -7.21 -22.77 -39.48
C ASN A 234 -6.66 -21.89 -38.34
N THR A 235 -6.75 -22.38 -37.11
CA THR A 235 -6.52 -21.60 -35.87
C THR A 235 -5.19 -21.86 -35.17
N ALA A 236 -4.41 -22.87 -35.59
CA ALA A 236 -3.17 -23.29 -34.91
C ALA A 236 -2.10 -22.19 -34.78
N VAL A 237 -1.96 -21.32 -35.78
CA VAL A 237 -0.97 -20.22 -35.76
C VAL A 237 -1.40 -19.09 -34.82
N LYS A 238 -2.69 -18.76 -34.79
CA LYS A 238 -3.24 -17.75 -33.85
C LYS A 238 -3.21 -18.25 -32.41
N ILE A 239 -3.48 -19.54 -32.18
CA ILE A 239 -3.36 -20.17 -30.85
C ILE A 239 -1.94 -20.00 -30.30
N ARG A 240 -0.90 -20.26 -31.11
CA ARG A 240 0.49 -20.13 -30.65
C ARG A 240 0.89 -18.69 -30.35
N LEU A 241 0.43 -17.72 -31.13
CA LEU A 241 0.71 -16.30 -30.91
C LEU A 241 0.07 -15.77 -29.63
N VAL A 242 -1.15 -16.20 -29.32
CA VAL A 242 -1.86 -15.82 -28.10
C VAL A 242 -1.31 -16.56 -26.89
N GLN A 243 -1.01 -17.86 -27.02
CA GLN A 243 -0.30 -18.61 -25.97
C GLN A 243 1.07 -17.96 -25.66
N TYR A 244 1.76 -17.46 -26.68
CA TYR A 244 3.02 -16.74 -26.54
C TYR A 244 2.82 -15.37 -25.87
N ALA A 245 1.84 -14.57 -26.29
CA ALA A 245 1.51 -13.29 -25.67
C ALA A 245 1.07 -13.46 -24.20
N PHE A 246 0.24 -14.47 -23.93
CA PHE A 246 -0.22 -14.86 -22.61
C PHE A 246 0.96 -15.31 -21.72
N ASN A 247 1.81 -16.22 -22.21
CA ASN A 247 3.00 -16.65 -21.49
C ASN A 247 3.99 -15.50 -21.27
N ALA A 248 4.12 -14.57 -22.23
CA ALA A 248 4.96 -13.38 -22.08
C ALA A 248 4.42 -12.43 -21.00
N LEU A 249 3.10 -12.28 -20.88
CA LEU A 249 2.46 -11.48 -19.84
C LEU A 249 2.54 -12.14 -18.46
N VAL A 250 2.26 -13.45 -18.37
CA VAL A 250 2.42 -14.22 -17.13
C VAL A 250 3.86 -14.17 -16.64
N LYS A 251 4.85 -14.28 -17.53
CA LYS A 251 6.28 -14.21 -17.20
C LYS A 251 6.78 -12.80 -16.86
N LYS A 252 6.07 -11.76 -17.30
CA LYS A 252 6.33 -10.36 -16.89
C LYS A 252 5.70 -10.04 -15.52
N SER A 253 4.81 -10.91 -15.02
CA SER A 253 4.07 -10.76 -13.76
C SER A 253 4.65 -11.59 -12.59
N SER A 254 5.76 -12.30 -12.81
CA SER A 254 6.56 -13.05 -11.84
C SER A 254 7.94 -12.43 -11.69
#